data_AF-A0A960C3I9-F1
#
_entry.id   AF-A0A960C3I9-F1
#
_cell.length_a   1.000
_cell.length_b   1.000
_cell.length_c   1.000
_cell.angle_alpha   90.00
_cell.angle_beta   90.00
_cell.angle_gamma   90.00
#
_symmetry.space_group_name_H-M   'P 1'
#
loop_
_entity.id
_entity.type
_entity.pdbx_description
1 polymer ?
#
loop_
_entity_poly.entity_id
_entity_poly.type
_entity_poly.pdbx_seq_one_letter_code
_entity_poly.pdbx_strand_id
1 'polypeptide(L)'
;YELLTTGGVSRGIPNSAINVEQMAVPVANLIPSQNEISLASSLGFPLGRDPDAIRTAFEGGDVKVAGQLILTSADGQYIVDGHHRWSQLFVINPFANIVAADVGYVPNPKEALLQTQVAIAAQTGYLGSSSAGDDNLFTISQEAFNTQVTAIIDNGKYPDGSPLAGQPTKPAVLAVFTEYLGLDGQTDDEKMDSIENYLWSNVERMRQSNFYITDAPGRPVMPQTSRSTFQPVLGLMQGPSPLSYSFPIISYLG
;
A
#
# COMPACT_ATOMS: atom_id res chain seq x y z
N TYR A 1 -27.69 13.54 -11.44
CA TYR A 1 -26.81 14.33 -12.32
C TYR A 1 -26.66 15.76 -11.80
N GLU A 2 -27.74 16.47 -11.50
CA GLU A 2 -27.72 17.87 -11.01
C GLU A 2 -27.07 18.07 -9.61
N LEU A 3 -27.15 17.05 -8.75
CA LEU A 3 -26.47 17.01 -7.44
C LEU A 3 -24.94 16.84 -7.54
N LEU A 4 -24.43 16.29 -8.65
CA LEU A 4 -22.98 16.18 -8.90
C LEU A 4 -22.37 17.51 -9.37
N THR A 5 -23.19 18.47 -9.78
CA THR A 5 -22.75 19.72 -10.43
C THR A 5 -22.94 20.99 -9.58
N THR A 6 -23.60 20.90 -8.41
CA THR A 6 -24.04 22.08 -7.63
C THR A 6 -23.45 22.17 -6.22
N GLY A 7 -22.75 21.13 -5.75
CA GLY A 7 -22.23 21.02 -4.37
C GLY A 7 -21.30 22.16 -3.95
N GLY A 8 -20.30 22.48 -4.77
CA GLY A 8 -19.32 23.54 -4.46
C GLY A 8 -19.90 24.97 -4.46
N VAL A 9 -20.80 25.27 -5.40
CA VAL A 9 -21.38 26.61 -5.58
C VAL A 9 -22.31 27.01 -4.43
N SER A 10 -23.02 26.05 -3.84
CA SER A 10 -23.97 26.30 -2.74
C SER A 10 -23.31 26.63 -1.39
N ARG A 11 -22.02 26.32 -1.22
CA ARG A 11 -21.28 26.46 0.06
C ARG A 11 -20.32 27.65 0.10
N GLY A 12 -20.24 28.45 -0.96
CA GLY A 12 -19.32 29.59 -1.05
C GLY A 12 -17.83 29.21 -1.11
N ILE A 13 -17.51 27.95 -1.42
CA ILE A 13 -16.14 27.45 -1.55
C ILE A 13 -15.81 27.45 -3.05
N PRO A 14 -14.84 28.24 -3.52
CA PRO A 14 -14.49 28.28 -4.93
C PRO A 14 -14.07 26.88 -5.40
N ASN A 15 -14.66 26.43 -6.52
CA ASN A 15 -14.37 25.16 -7.18
C ASN A 15 -12.94 25.17 -7.73
N SER A 16 -11.97 24.96 -6.84
CA SER A 16 -10.56 24.82 -7.17
C SER A 16 -10.31 23.33 -7.36
N ALA A 17 -9.81 22.96 -8.54
CA ALA A 17 -9.40 21.60 -8.84
C ALA A 17 -8.42 21.11 -7.77
N ILE A 18 -8.45 19.81 -7.44
CA ILE A 18 -7.41 19.21 -6.62
C ILE A 18 -6.10 19.34 -7.38
N ASN A 19 -5.16 20.09 -6.81
CA ASN A 19 -3.79 20.08 -7.30
C ASN A 19 -3.16 18.78 -6.81
N VAL A 20 -3.06 17.81 -7.71
CA VAL A 20 -2.30 16.59 -7.43
C VAL A 20 -0.84 16.85 -7.73
N GLU A 21 0.00 16.71 -6.73
CA GLU A 21 1.45 16.88 -6.84
C GLU A 21 2.15 15.54 -6.69
N GLN A 22 3.22 15.32 -7.45
CA GLN A 22 4.05 14.13 -7.27
C GLN A 22 5.16 14.47 -6.28
N MET A 23 5.34 13.66 -5.25
CA MET A 23 6.33 13.86 -4.21
C MET A 23 7.00 12.55 -3.80
N ALA A 24 8.13 12.64 -3.11
CA ALA A 24 8.76 11.51 -2.43
C ALA A 24 8.60 11.69 -0.92
N VAL A 25 8.04 10.69 -0.25
CA VAL A 25 7.75 10.74 1.19
C VAL A 25 8.54 9.66 1.91
N PRO A 26 9.18 9.96 3.05
CA PRO A 26 9.78 8.93 3.89
C PRO A 26 8.72 7.90 4.28
N VAL A 27 8.99 6.63 3.99
CA VAL A 27 8.06 5.52 4.22
C VAL A 27 7.68 5.41 5.69
N ALA A 28 8.64 5.69 6.58
CA ALA A 28 8.46 5.74 8.03
C ALA A 28 7.55 6.86 8.55
N ASN A 29 7.20 7.86 7.75
CA ASN A 29 6.38 9.00 8.20
C ASN A 29 4.90 8.86 7.83
N LEU A 30 4.57 7.88 6.99
CA LEU A 30 3.23 7.72 6.45
C LEU A 30 2.28 7.04 7.44
N ILE A 31 1.06 7.55 7.55
CA ILE A 31 0.02 6.99 8.42
C ILE A 31 -1.03 6.26 7.56
N PRO A 32 -1.23 4.95 7.76
CA PRO A 32 -2.24 4.19 7.05
C PRO A 32 -3.68 4.64 7.39
N SER A 33 -4.50 4.84 6.36
CA SER A 33 -5.95 5.07 6.52
C SER A 33 -6.78 3.80 6.74
N GLN A 34 -6.17 2.62 6.66
CA GLN A 34 -6.83 1.31 6.79
C GLN A 34 -6.17 0.48 7.89
N ASN A 35 -6.97 -0.32 8.59
CA ASN A 35 -6.49 -1.18 9.69
C ASN A 35 -6.14 -2.61 9.24
N GLU A 36 -6.19 -2.90 7.94
CA GLU A 36 -5.90 -4.22 7.38
C GLU A 36 -4.89 -4.12 6.22
N ILE A 37 -3.72 -4.73 6.40
CA ILE A 37 -2.68 -4.85 5.37
C ILE A 37 -2.20 -6.29 5.33
N SER A 38 -2.28 -6.94 4.17
CA SER A 38 -1.99 -8.36 4.00
C SER A 38 -0.49 -8.57 3.82
N LEU A 39 0.11 -9.46 4.62
CA LEU A 39 1.49 -9.91 4.47
C LEU A 39 1.71 -10.51 3.08
N ALA A 40 0.84 -11.43 2.67
CA ALA A 40 0.90 -12.09 1.36
C ALA A 40 0.93 -11.08 0.21
N SER A 41 0.13 -10.02 0.30
CA SER A 41 0.09 -8.94 -0.70
C SER A 41 1.31 -8.02 -0.65
N SER A 42 1.94 -7.88 0.53
CA SER A 42 3.10 -7.01 0.75
C SER A 42 4.41 -7.68 0.34
N LEU A 43 4.59 -8.96 0.68
CA LEU A 43 5.86 -9.66 0.52
C LEU A 43 5.84 -10.73 -0.58
N GLY A 44 4.65 -11.17 -1.04
CA GLY A 44 4.55 -12.22 -2.06
C GLY A 44 5.20 -11.84 -3.39
N PHE A 45 5.17 -10.56 -3.78
CA PHE A 45 5.85 -10.09 -4.98
C PHE A 45 7.38 -10.08 -4.82
N PRO A 46 7.98 -9.33 -3.88
CA PRO A 46 9.44 -9.27 -3.78
C PRO A 46 10.07 -10.61 -3.38
N LEU A 47 9.46 -11.37 -2.46
CA LEU A 47 10.05 -12.60 -1.95
C LEU A 47 9.77 -13.83 -2.83
N GLY A 48 8.74 -13.80 -3.67
CA GLY A 48 8.37 -14.98 -4.47
C GLY A 48 8.17 -14.73 -5.95
N ARG A 49 8.45 -13.51 -6.45
CA ARG A 49 8.37 -13.18 -7.89
C ARG A 49 9.58 -12.41 -8.41
N ASP A 50 10.07 -11.43 -7.66
CA ASP A 50 11.05 -10.45 -8.15
C ASP A 50 12.08 -10.01 -7.07
N PRO A 51 13.22 -10.71 -6.96
CA PRO A 51 14.30 -10.36 -6.04
C PRO A 51 14.94 -9.00 -6.35
N ASP A 52 14.86 -8.52 -7.59
CA ASP A 52 15.36 -7.18 -7.93
C ASP A 52 14.48 -6.09 -7.28
N ALA A 53 13.22 -6.39 -6.95
CA ALA A 53 12.40 -5.51 -6.13
C ALA A 53 12.91 -5.40 -4.68
N ILE A 54 13.52 -6.46 -4.12
CA ILE A 54 14.20 -6.42 -2.82
C ILE A 54 15.44 -5.53 -2.92
N ARG A 55 16.25 -5.71 -3.98
CA ARG A 55 17.43 -4.89 -4.25
C ARG A 55 17.07 -3.41 -4.34
N THR A 56 16.07 -3.08 -5.17
CA THR A 56 15.57 -1.71 -5.33
C THR A 56 15.12 -1.12 -4.00
N ALA A 57 14.44 -1.91 -3.15
CA ALA A 57 14.02 -1.46 -1.83
C ALA A 57 15.22 -1.17 -0.91
N PHE A 58 16.25 -2.02 -0.91
CA PHE A 58 17.47 -1.80 -0.11
C PHE A 58 18.32 -0.63 -0.60
N GLU A 59 18.47 -0.44 -1.92
CA GLU A 59 19.15 0.72 -2.51
C GLU A 59 18.47 2.03 -2.06
N GLY A 60 17.15 2.00 -1.86
CA GLY A 60 16.40 3.11 -1.30
C GLY A 60 16.29 4.30 -2.25
N GLY A 61 16.39 5.51 -1.69
CA GLY A 61 16.07 6.73 -2.43
C GLY A 61 14.58 6.86 -2.69
N ASP A 62 14.21 7.42 -3.85
CA ASP A 62 12.82 7.66 -4.25
C ASP A 62 12.24 6.46 -5.01
N VAL A 63 11.69 5.50 -4.26
CA VAL A 63 11.30 4.19 -4.79
C VAL A 63 9.87 4.19 -5.33
N LYS A 64 9.70 3.65 -6.54
CA LYS A 64 8.41 3.27 -7.12
C LYS A 64 8.24 1.76 -7.05
N VAL A 65 7.48 1.28 -6.07
CA VAL A 65 7.23 -0.15 -5.90
C VAL A 65 6.48 -0.70 -7.13
N ALA A 66 7.09 -1.68 -7.81
CA ALA A 66 6.61 -2.21 -9.09
C ALA A 66 6.35 -1.11 -10.16
N GLY A 67 7.15 -0.04 -10.15
CA GLY A 67 7.02 1.10 -11.07
C GLY A 67 5.80 2.00 -10.82
N GLN A 68 5.11 1.81 -9.68
CA GLN A 68 3.85 2.49 -9.37
C GLN A 68 4.00 3.48 -8.21
N LEU A 69 3.12 4.48 -8.21
CA LEU A 69 2.96 5.43 -7.11
C LEU A 69 2.05 4.86 -6.02
N ILE A 70 2.11 5.45 -4.84
CA ILE A 70 0.99 5.41 -3.89
C ILE A 70 0.18 6.71 -3.99
N LEU A 71 -1.02 6.73 -3.43
CA LEU A 71 -1.80 7.94 -3.27
C LEU A 71 -1.73 8.40 -1.83
N THR A 72 -1.38 9.66 -1.61
CA THR A 72 -1.30 10.28 -0.28
C THR A 72 -2.18 11.50 -0.19
N SER A 73 -2.34 12.00 1.04
CA SER A 73 -3.00 13.27 1.31
C SER A 73 -2.40 13.98 2.52
N ALA A 74 -2.75 15.26 2.67
CA ALA A 74 -2.22 16.18 3.68
C ALA A 74 -0.69 16.24 3.60
N ASP A 75 -0.20 16.63 2.42
CA ASP A 75 1.23 16.82 2.14
C ASP A 75 2.06 15.57 2.39
N GLY A 76 1.54 14.42 1.96
CA GLY A 76 2.21 13.13 2.12
C GLY A 76 2.06 12.51 3.50
N GLN A 77 1.16 12.99 4.38
CA GLN A 77 1.03 12.42 5.72
C GLN A 77 0.26 11.10 5.75
N TYR A 78 -0.85 11.00 4.99
CA TYR A 78 -1.76 9.84 5.08
C TYR A 78 -1.79 9.05 3.80
N ILE A 79 -1.72 7.72 3.92
CA ILE A 79 -1.86 6.80 2.77
C ILE A 79 -3.34 6.66 2.46
N VAL A 80 -3.72 7.04 1.25
CA VAL A 80 -5.08 6.95 0.73
C VAL A 80 -5.27 5.67 -0.06
N ASP A 81 -4.32 5.32 -0.93
CA ASP A 81 -4.31 4.05 -1.68
C ASP A 81 -2.86 3.59 -1.87
N GLY A 82 -2.66 2.28 -2.03
CA GLY A 82 -1.35 1.66 -2.17
C GLY A 82 -0.75 1.17 -0.86
N HIS A 83 -1.56 0.85 0.16
CA HIS A 83 -1.11 0.35 1.46
C HIS A 83 -0.17 -0.85 1.36
N HIS A 84 -0.43 -1.80 0.44
CA HIS A 84 0.43 -2.98 0.23
C HIS A 84 1.77 -2.62 -0.43
N ARG A 85 1.80 -1.60 -1.30
CA ARG A 85 3.05 -1.09 -1.89
C ARG A 85 3.88 -0.38 -0.83
N TRP A 86 3.21 0.42 0.00
CA TRP A 86 3.85 1.07 1.14
C TRP A 86 4.43 0.06 2.13
N SER A 87 3.64 -0.93 2.56
CA SER A 87 4.10 -1.96 3.51
C SER A 87 5.17 -2.86 2.93
N GLN A 88 5.13 -3.17 1.63
CA GLN A 88 6.19 -3.87 0.93
C GLN A 88 7.55 -3.16 1.14
N LEU A 89 7.59 -1.86 0.87
CA LEU A 89 8.82 -1.09 1.03
C LEU A 89 9.18 -0.90 2.50
N PHE A 90 8.20 -0.65 3.38
CA PHE A 90 8.44 -0.46 4.81
C PHE A 90 9.10 -1.68 5.44
N VAL A 91 8.55 -2.87 5.18
CA VAL A 91 9.02 -4.11 5.81
C VAL A 91 10.39 -4.52 5.30
N ILE A 92 10.77 -4.15 4.06
CA ILE A 92 12.10 -4.41 3.51
C ILE A 92 13.10 -3.31 3.87
N ASN A 93 12.72 -2.03 3.80
CA ASN A 93 13.58 -0.89 4.11
C ASN A 93 12.76 0.31 4.61
N PRO A 94 12.64 0.51 5.93
CA PRO A 94 11.86 1.62 6.49
C PRO A 94 12.51 3.00 6.29
N PHE A 95 13.76 3.05 5.82
CA PHE A 95 14.52 4.29 5.64
C PHE A 95 14.45 4.85 4.22
N ALA A 96 13.77 4.18 3.31
CA ALA A 96 13.56 4.65 1.94
C ALA A 96 12.46 5.72 1.85
N ASN A 97 12.42 6.43 0.72
CA ASN A 97 11.27 7.22 0.33
C ASN A 97 10.40 6.42 -0.65
N ILE A 98 9.09 6.63 -0.60
CA ILE A 98 8.16 6.12 -1.60
C ILE A 98 7.63 7.28 -2.44
N VAL A 99 7.57 7.09 -3.75
CA VAL A 99 7.01 8.11 -4.64
C VAL A 99 5.48 8.04 -4.57
N ALA A 100 4.88 9.18 -4.26
CA ALA A 100 3.45 9.36 -4.11
C ALA A 100 2.90 10.39 -5.09
N ALA A 101 1.62 10.25 -5.43
CA ALA A 101 0.79 11.35 -5.87
C ALA A 101 0.02 11.85 -4.64
N ASP A 102 0.18 13.12 -4.27
CA ASP A 102 -0.51 13.73 -3.16
C ASP A 102 -1.68 14.57 -3.64
N VAL A 103 -2.84 14.39 -3.02
CA VAL A 103 -4.06 15.13 -3.37
C VAL A 103 -4.23 16.42 -2.56
N GLY A 104 -3.20 16.85 -1.84
CA GLY A 104 -3.22 18.01 -0.97
C GLY A 104 -4.09 17.83 0.27
N TYR A 105 -4.55 18.95 0.83
CA TYR A 105 -5.37 18.94 2.04
C TYR A 105 -6.73 18.28 1.83
N VAL A 106 -7.09 17.42 2.78
CA VAL A 106 -8.42 16.82 2.91
C VAL A 106 -8.80 16.87 4.39
N PRO A 107 -10.01 17.32 4.75
CA PRO A 107 -10.37 17.58 6.15
C PRO A 107 -10.23 16.36 7.07
N ASN A 108 -10.35 15.16 6.50
CA ASN A 108 -10.18 13.90 7.19
C ASN A 108 -9.61 12.84 6.22
N PRO A 109 -8.60 12.05 6.62
CA PRO A 109 -8.07 10.95 5.81
C PRO A 109 -9.12 9.95 5.32
N LYS A 110 -10.21 9.77 6.08
CA LYS A 110 -11.36 8.95 5.66
C LYS A 110 -12.11 9.55 4.46
N GLU A 111 -12.23 10.87 4.40
CA GLU A 111 -12.89 11.55 3.28
C GLU A 111 -12.04 11.45 2.01
N ALA A 112 -10.71 11.63 2.14
CA ALA A 112 -9.74 11.41 1.08
C ALA A 112 -9.85 10.00 0.48
N LEU A 113 -9.95 9.01 1.38
CA LEU A 113 -10.10 7.60 1.06
C LEU A 113 -11.42 7.32 0.32
N LEU A 114 -12.55 7.87 0.81
CA LEU A 114 -13.85 7.72 0.16
C LEU A 114 -13.89 8.39 -1.23
N GLN A 115 -13.33 9.58 -1.38
CA GLN A 115 -13.33 10.31 -2.66
C GLN A 115 -12.50 9.59 -3.72
N THR A 116 -11.35 9.09 -3.31
CA THR A 116 -10.50 8.27 -4.18
C THR A 116 -11.24 7.02 -4.63
N GLN A 117 -11.91 6.31 -3.72
CA GLN A 117 -12.70 5.13 -4.06
C GLN A 117 -13.87 5.43 -4.99
N VAL A 118 -14.54 6.58 -4.85
CA VAL A 118 -15.59 7.01 -5.77
C VAL A 118 -15.01 7.29 -7.16
N ALA A 119 -13.88 7.97 -7.25
CA ALA A 119 -13.19 8.23 -8.51
C ALA A 119 -12.76 6.93 -9.21
N ILE A 120 -12.24 5.98 -8.41
CA ILE A 120 -11.93 4.62 -8.86
C ILE A 120 -13.19 3.92 -9.38
N ALA A 121 -14.26 3.84 -8.57
CA ALA A 121 -15.48 3.14 -8.93
C ALA A 121 -16.10 3.70 -10.22
N ALA A 122 -16.08 5.02 -10.38
CA ALA A 122 -16.50 5.70 -11.60
C ALA A 122 -15.67 5.29 -12.82
N GLN A 123 -14.38 5.03 -12.64
CA GLN A 123 -13.45 4.63 -13.70
C GLN A 123 -13.50 3.13 -14.03
N THR A 124 -13.61 2.26 -13.02
CA THR A 124 -13.48 0.81 -13.15
C THR A 124 -14.82 0.10 -13.27
N GLY A 125 -15.92 0.74 -12.86
CA GLY A 125 -17.26 0.14 -12.80
C GLY A 125 -17.44 -0.89 -11.68
N TYR A 126 -16.40 -1.16 -10.88
CA TYR A 126 -16.46 -2.06 -9.74
C TYR A 126 -15.39 -1.72 -8.71
N LEU A 127 -15.62 -2.17 -7.48
CA LEU A 127 -14.74 -1.99 -6.33
C LEU A 127 -14.43 -3.38 -5.74
N GLY A 128 -13.18 -3.82 -5.82
CA GLY A 128 -12.77 -5.15 -5.34
C GLY A 128 -12.44 -5.15 -3.85
N SER A 129 -13.14 -5.92 -3.02
CA SER A 129 -12.83 -6.06 -1.59
C SER A 129 -12.39 -7.47 -1.24
N SER A 130 -11.39 -7.57 -0.36
CA SER A 130 -11.00 -8.83 0.28
C SER A 130 -10.36 -8.54 1.64
N SER A 131 -10.75 -9.26 2.69
CA SER A 131 -10.17 -9.08 4.03
C SER A 131 -8.74 -9.64 4.09
N ALA A 132 -7.89 -9.03 4.93
CA ALA A 132 -6.62 -9.64 5.31
C ALA A 132 -6.79 -10.80 6.31
N GLY A 133 -7.82 -10.78 7.18
CA GLY A 133 -8.00 -11.81 8.21
C GLY A 133 -6.74 -11.97 9.09
N ASP A 134 -6.32 -13.21 9.31
CA ASP A 134 -5.13 -13.56 10.12
C ASP A 134 -3.80 -13.15 9.45
N ASP A 135 -3.85 -12.68 8.20
CA ASP A 135 -2.71 -12.22 7.41
C ASP A 135 -2.33 -10.75 7.66
N ASN A 136 -3.03 -10.09 8.58
CA ASN A 136 -2.90 -8.66 8.79
C ASN A 136 -1.58 -8.28 9.50
N LEU A 137 -0.72 -7.50 8.84
CA LEU A 137 0.57 -7.05 9.38
C LEU A 137 0.46 -6.25 10.69
N PHE A 138 -0.70 -5.68 11.03
CA PHE A 138 -0.90 -5.03 12.33
C PHE A 138 -1.13 -6.01 13.49
N THR A 139 -1.60 -7.23 13.22
CA THR A 139 -2.07 -8.16 14.26
C THR A 139 -1.49 -9.58 14.17
N ILE A 140 -0.88 -9.97 13.05
CA ILE A 140 -0.27 -11.29 12.86
C ILE A 140 0.80 -11.57 13.94
N SER A 141 0.89 -12.80 14.44
CA SER A 141 1.96 -13.20 15.36
C SER A 141 3.28 -13.37 14.61
N GLN A 142 4.41 -13.28 15.33
CA GLN A 142 5.74 -13.54 14.74
C GLN A 142 5.84 -14.96 14.17
N GLU A 143 5.31 -15.95 14.89
CA GLU A 143 5.30 -17.34 14.45
C GLU A 143 4.56 -17.53 13.11
N ALA A 144 3.37 -16.93 12.99
CA ALA A 144 2.62 -16.98 11.75
C ALA A 144 3.31 -16.19 10.63
N PHE A 145 3.91 -15.03 10.94
CA PHE A 145 4.68 -14.24 10.00
C PHE A 145 5.85 -15.03 9.42
N ASN A 146 6.70 -15.62 10.28
CA ASN A 146 7.86 -16.42 9.87
C ASN A 146 7.43 -17.62 9.02
N THR A 147 6.40 -18.35 9.46
CA THR A 147 5.83 -19.48 8.71
C THR A 147 5.46 -19.09 7.28
N GLN A 148 4.83 -17.92 7.11
CA GLN A 148 4.46 -17.42 5.80
C GLN A 148 5.65 -16.94 4.96
N VAL A 149 6.61 -16.22 5.56
CA VAL A 149 7.83 -15.77 4.87
C VAL A 149 8.61 -16.97 4.34
N THR A 150 8.82 -17.99 5.18
CA THR A 150 9.42 -19.27 4.78
C THR A 150 8.63 -19.90 3.63
N ALA A 151 7.30 -20.00 3.74
CA ALA A 151 6.48 -20.60 2.68
C ALA A 151 6.59 -19.85 1.34
N ILE A 152 6.64 -18.51 1.36
CA ILE A 152 6.80 -17.69 0.15
C ILE A 152 8.16 -17.93 -0.49
N ILE A 153 9.24 -17.91 0.30
CA ILE A 153 10.62 -18.07 -0.18
C ILE A 153 10.90 -19.49 -0.67
N ASP A 154 10.46 -20.52 0.07
CA ASP A 154 10.75 -21.92 -0.25
C ASP A 154 9.89 -22.45 -1.39
N ASN A 155 8.60 -22.13 -1.40
CA ASN A 155 7.64 -22.79 -2.28
C ASN A 155 7.12 -21.90 -3.41
N GLY A 156 7.39 -20.59 -3.37
CA GLY A 156 6.79 -19.64 -4.29
C GLY A 156 5.26 -19.70 -4.23
N LYS A 157 4.67 -19.87 -3.05
CA LYS A 157 3.23 -19.98 -2.84
C LYS A 157 2.72 -18.93 -1.86
N TYR A 158 1.49 -18.48 -2.08
CA TYR A 158 0.73 -17.74 -1.07
C TYR A 158 0.27 -18.67 0.07
N PRO A 159 -0.13 -18.12 1.23
CA PRO A 159 -0.65 -18.90 2.35
C PRO A 159 -1.87 -19.78 2.02
N ASP A 160 -2.65 -19.40 1.00
CA ASP A 160 -3.79 -20.20 0.50
C ASP A 160 -3.37 -21.36 -0.43
N GLY A 161 -2.06 -21.56 -0.61
CA GLY A 161 -1.47 -22.60 -1.44
C GLY A 161 -1.43 -22.27 -2.94
N SER A 162 -1.94 -21.11 -3.35
CA SER A 162 -1.89 -20.69 -4.75
C SER A 162 -0.46 -20.33 -5.18
N PRO A 163 -0.03 -20.73 -6.40
CA PRO A 163 1.32 -20.46 -6.88
C PRO A 163 1.51 -18.96 -7.20
N LEU A 164 2.69 -18.44 -6.87
CA LEU A 164 3.15 -17.12 -7.30
C LEU A 164 3.55 -17.22 -8.78
N ALA A 165 2.93 -16.41 -9.63
CA ALA A 165 3.29 -16.32 -11.05
C ALA A 165 4.61 -15.55 -11.22
N GLY A 166 5.64 -16.16 -11.78
CA GLY A 166 6.99 -15.59 -11.94
C GLY A 166 8.07 -16.57 -11.45
N GLN A 167 9.34 -16.18 -11.51
CA GLN A 167 10.44 -16.98 -10.96
C GLN A 167 11.35 -16.09 -10.12
N PRO A 168 11.46 -16.40 -8.84
CA PRO A 168 12.76 -16.53 -8.23
C PRO A 168 12.88 -17.84 -7.49
N THR A 169 14.10 -18.35 -7.49
CA THR A 169 14.49 -19.46 -6.64
C THR A 169 14.86 -18.90 -5.27
N LYS A 170 14.62 -19.65 -4.18
CA LYS A 170 15.15 -19.38 -2.83
C LYS A 170 16.59 -18.81 -2.87
N PRO A 171 17.54 -19.38 -3.63
CA PRO A 171 18.89 -18.81 -3.81
C PRO A 171 18.95 -17.34 -4.22
N ALA A 172 18.08 -16.87 -5.12
CA ALA A 172 18.10 -15.48 -5.59
C ALA A 172 17.67 -14.51 -4.48
N VAL A 173 16.64 -14.86 -3.71
CA VAL A 173 16.20 -14.08 -2.55
C VAL A 173 17.29 -14.05 -1.48
N LEU A 174 17.83 -15.23 -1.14
CA LEU A 174 18.92 -15.34 -0.17
C LEU A 174 20.14 -14.54 -0.59
N ALA A 175 20.50 -14.54 -1.88
CA ALA A 175 21.64 -13.78 -2.38
C ALA A 175 21.48 -12.26 -2.17
N VAL A 176 20.31 -11.70 -2.48
CA VAL A 176 20.06 -10.27 -2.28
C VAL A 176 20.14 -9.91 -0.80
N PHE A 177 19.45 -10.66 0.07
CA PHE A 177 19.56 -10.39 1.51
C PHE A 177 20.97 -10.61 2.06
N THR A 178 21.72 -11.59 1.54
CA THR A 178 23.12 -11.81 1.93
C THR A 178 23.96 -10.58 1.64
N GLU A 179 23.81 -10.00 0.45
CA GLU A 179 24.52 -8.81 0.01
C GLU A 179 24.25 -7.60 0.91
N TYR A 180 22.98 -7.33 1.24
CA TYR A 180 22.59 -6.12 1.98
C TYR A 180 22.63 -6.28 3.50
N LEU A 181 22.47 -7.48 4.03
CA LEU A 181 22.50 -7.76 5.48
C LEU A 181 23.84 -8.35 5.94
N GLY A 182 24.77 -8.64 5.02
CA GLY A 182 26.10 -9.18 5.34
C GLY A 182 26.05 -10.61 5.89
N LEU A 183 25.29 -11.49 5.24
CA LEU A 183 25.06 -12.87 5.71
C LEU A 183 26.06 -13.89 5.13
N ASP A 184 27.20 -13.43 4.64
CA ASP A 184 28.22 -14.30 4.04
C ASP A 184 28.73 -15.33 5.06
N GLY A 185 28.92 -16.57 4.60
CA GLY A 185 29.38 -17.68 5.44
C GLY A 185 28.30 -18.36 6.29
N GLN A 186 27.07 -17.82 6.30
CA GLN A 186 25.91 -18.50 6.91
C GLN A 186 25.36 -19.61 6.01
N THR A 187 24.82 -20.65 6.64
CA THR A 187 23.98 -21.67 6.00
C THR A 187 22.64 -21.06 5.55
N ASP A 188 21.91 -21.77 4.68
CA ASP A 188 20.61 -21.30 4.22
C ASP A 188 19.60 -21.14 5.37
N ASP A 189 19.64 -22.02 6.39
CA ASP A 189 18.77 -21.94 7.56
C ASP A 189 19.09 -20.71 8.42
N GLU A 190 20.38 -20.45 8.68
CA GLU A 190 20.83 -19.25 9.42
C GLU A 190 20.48 -17.95 8.68
N LYS A 191 20.54 -17.95 7.34
CA LYS A 191 20.10 -16.82 6.51
C LYS A 191 18.60 -16.60 6.63
N MET A 192 17.81 -17.66 6.56
CA MET A 192 16.36 -17.58 6.74
C MET A 192 16.01 -16.98 8.09
N ASP A 193 16.62 -17.46 9.18
CA ASP A 193 16.43 -16.91 10.53
C ASP A 193 16.80 -15.42 10.58
N SER A 194 17.92 -15.03 9.97
CA SER A 194 18.36 -13.63 9.92
C SER A 194 17.39 -12.73 9.14
N ILE A 195 16.88 -13.22 8.01
CA ILE A 195 15.91 -12.51 7.17
C ILE A 195 14.58 -12.35 7.91
N GLU A 196 14.06 -13.41 8.51
CA GLU A 196 12.80 -13.38 9.27
C GLU A 196 12.88 -12.39 10.43
N ASN A 197 13.97 -12.43 11.20
CA ASN A 197 14.19 -11.50 12.31
C ASN A 197 14.30 -10.04 11.82
N TYR A 198 14.99 -9.82 10.71
CA TYR A 198 15.11 -8.50 10.09
C TYR A 198 13.73 -7.94 9.69
N LEU A 199 12.98 -8.69 8.88
CA LEU A 199 11.67 -8.27 8.39
C LEU A 199 10.67 -8.09 9.55
N TRP A 200 10.68 -8.99 10.53
CA TRP A 200 9.85 -8.88 11.73
C TRP A 200 10.15 -7.62 12.53
N SER A 201 11.44 -7.29 12.72
CA SER A 201 11.82 -6.06 13.42
C SER A 201 11.27 -4.80 12.73
N ASN A 202 11.16 -4.83 11.40
CA ASN A 202 10.53 -3.74 10.64
C ASN A 202 9.00 -3.73 10.78
N VAL A 203 8.35 -4.89 10.89
CA VAL A 203 6.92 -4.98 11.25
C VAL A 203 6.67 -4.38 12.64
N GLU A 204 7.53 -4.66 13.62
CA GLU A 204 7.41 -4.07 14.95
C GLU A 204 7.57 -2.55 14.93
N ARG A 205 8.55 -2.03 14.18
CA ARG A 205 8.71 -0.58 13.94
C ARG A 205 7.46 0.02 13.31
N MET A 206 6.90 -0.63 12.29
CA MET A 206 5.67 -0.20 11.63
C MET A 206 4.52 -0.10 12.63
N ARG A 207 4.35 -1.10 13.51
CA ARG A 207 3.30 -1.10 14.53
C ARG A 207 3.49 0.00 15.57
N GLN A 208 4.74 0.33 15.91
CA GLN A 208 5.05 1.36 16.90
C GLN A 208 4.87 2.78 16.37
N SER A 209 5.24 3.03 15.11
CA SER A 209 5.35 4.38 14.57
C SER A 209 4.30 4.73 13.50
N ASN A 210 3.67 3.72 12.90
CA ASN A 210 2.79 3.87 11.73
C ASN A 210 1.46 3.15 11.94
N PHE A 211 0.95 3.20 13.17
CA PHE A 211 -0.38 2.68 13.46
C PHE A 211 -1.43 3.46 12.66
N TYR A 212 -2.45 2.76 12.20
CA TYR A 212 -3.51 3.34 11.40
C TYR A 212 -4.30 4.42 12.17
N ILE A 213 -4.97 5.31 11.44
CA ILE A 213 -5.82 6.35 12.03
C ILE A 213 -6.92 5.78 12.95
N THR A 214 -7.37 6.54 13.96
CA THR A 214 -8.47 6.12 14.82
C THR A 214 -9.71 5.74 14.00
N ASP A 215 -10.35 4.62 14.37
CA ASP A 215 -11.51 4.04 13.68
C ASP A 215 -11.26 3.75 12.18
N ALA A 216 -10.01 3.45 11.79
CA ALA A 216 -9.69 3.06 10.43
C ALA A 216 -10.53 1.83 10.02
N PRO A 217 -11.18 1.86 8.86
CA PRO A 217 -11.96 0.74 8.35
C PRO A 217 -11.07 -0.40 7.82
N GLY A 218 -11.62 -1.63 7.83
CA GLY A 218 -11.01 -2.82 7.21
C GLY A 218 -11.33 -2.95 5.72
N ARG A 219 -10.63 -3.86 5.03
CA ARG A 219 -10.74 -4.01 3.56
C ARG A 219 -12.12 -4.43 3.05
N PRO A 220 -12.94 -5.24 3.76
CA PRO A 220 -14.29 -5.59 3.29
C PRO A 220 -15.22 -4.40 3.11
N VAL A 221 -15.04 -3.39 3.96
CA VAL A 221 -15.82 -2.14 3.95
C VAL A 221 -15.17 -1.13 3.00
N MET A 222 -13.91 -1.34 2.60
CA MET A 222 -13.10 -0.40 1.82
C MET A 222 -12.31 -1.09 0.69
N PRO A 223 -12.97 -1.30 -0.46
CA PRO A 223 -12.40 -1.98 -1.62
C PRO A 223 -11.18 -1.25 -2.22
N GLN A 224 -10.24 -2.02 -2.76
CA GLN A 224 -8.94 -1.56 -3.30
C GLN A 224 -8.92 -1.69 -4.83
N THR A 225 -8.05 -0.94 -5.52
CA THR A 225 -7.84 -1.15 -6.96
C THR A 225 -6.82 -2.23 -7.22
N SER A 226 -7.11 -3.11 -8.18
CA SER A 226 -6.16 -4.09 -8.69
C SER A 226 -5.37 -3.60 -9.91
N ARG A 227 -5.54 -2.33 -10.33
CA ARG A 227 -5.04 -1.84 -11.62
C ARG A 227 -3.91 -0.81 -11.50
N SER A 228 -3.03 -0.88 -12.50
CA SER A 228 -1.65 -0.40 -12.52
C SER A 228 -1.44 1.04 -12.97
N THR A 229 -2.48 1.88 -13.06
CA THR A 229 -2.30 3.27 -13.51
C THR A 229 -3.29 4.19 -12.81
N PHE A 230 -2.78 5.03 -11.90
CA PHE A 230 -3.53 6.13 -11.28
C PHE A 230 -3.93 7.21 -12.30
N GLN A 231 -3.31 7.27 -13.48
CA GLN A 231 -3.45 8.37 -14.42
C GLN A 231 -4.87 8.69 -14.92
N PRO A 232 -5.74 7.71 -15.20
CA PRO A 232 -7.15 7.99 -15.50
C PRO A 232 -7.93 8.53 -14.29
N VAL A 233 -7.61 8.04 -13.08
CA VAL A 233 -8.23 8.48 -11.81
C VAL A 233 -7.78 9.90 -11.48
N LEU A 234 -6.50 10.20 -11.59
CA LEU A 234 -5.95 11.55 -11.39
C LEU A 234 -6.49 12.53 -12.44
N GLY A 235 -6.67 12.09 -13.70
CA GLY A 235 -7.33 12.91 -14.73
C GLY A 235 -8.78 13.26 -14.42
N LEU A 236 -9.52 12.37 -13.76
CA LEU A 236 -10.88 12.64 -13.25
C LEU A 236 -10.87 13.61 -12.05
N MET A 237 -9.80 13.61 -11.25
CA MET A 237 -9.64 14.52 -10.10
C MET A 237 -9.11 15.91 -10.50
N GLN A 238 -8.29 15.99 -11.55
CA GLN A 238 -7.64 17.22 -12.04
C GLN A 238 -8.44 17.97 -13.13
N GLY A 239 -9.35 17.29 -13.84
CA GLY A 239 -10.16 17.90 -14.90
C GLY A 239 -11.36 18.68 -14.37
N PRO A 240 -12.12 19.41 -15.22
CA PRO A 240 -13.42 20.00 -14.89
C PRO A 240 -14.51 18.93 -14.74
N SER A 241 -14.18 17.82 -14.08
CA SER A 241 -15.01 16.64 -13.89
C SER A 241 -15.88 16.83 -12.62
N PRO A 242 -17.13 16.35 -12.60
CA PRO A 242 -18.12 16.67 -11.57
C PRO A 242 -17.89 15.95 -10.22
N LEU A 243 -16.65 15.54 -9.92
CA LEU A 243 -16.28 15.02 -8.61
C LEU A 243 -15.94 16.19 -7.66
N SER A 244 -16.77 17.23 -7.63
CA SER A 244 -16.66 18.30 -6.64
C SER A 244 -17.31 17.86 -5.31
N TYR A 245 -16.46 17.44 -4.38
CA TYR A 245 -16.54 17.55 -2.92
C TYR A 245 -17.86 18.11 -2.35
N SER A 246 -18.85 17.23 -2.24
CA SER A 246 -19.69 16.97 -1.06
C SER A 246 -20.88 16.13 -1.51
N PHE A 247 -20.90 14.83 -1.24
CA PHE A 247 -22.13 14.06 -1.47
C PHE A 247 -22.93 13.93 -0.18
N PRO A 248 -24.20 14.38 -0.17
CA PRO A 248 -25.14 13.94 0.83
C PRO A 248 -25.30 12.43 0.66
N ILE A 249 -25.25 11.70 1.78
CA ILE A 249 -25.78 10.35 2.01
C ILE A 249 -26.20 9.65 0.70
N ILE A 250 -25.33 8.79 0.16
CA ILE A 250 -25.75 7.76 -0.80
C ILE A 250 -26.66 6.81 0.00
N SER A 251 -27.91 7.23 0.14
CA SER A 251 -29.02 6.33 0.34
C SER A 251 -29.10 5.54 -0.97
N TYR A 252 -29.01 4.22 -0.88
CA TYR A 252 -29.12 3.27 -2.00
C TYR A 252 -27.84 3.01 -2.83
N LEU A 253 -27.00 2.10 -2.30
CA LEU A 253 -26.65 0.89 -3.05
C LEU A 253 -27.34 -0.29 -2.35
N GLY A 254 -28.62 -0.44 -2.68
CA GLY A 254 -29.40 -1.66 -2.61
C GLY A 254 -29.89 -1.97 -4.02
#